data_AF-A0A527ZBC4-F1
#
_entry.id   AF-A0A527ZBC4-F1
#
_cell.length_a   1.000
_cell.length_b   1.000
_cell.length_c   1.000
_cell.angle_alpha   90.00
_cell.angle_beta   90.00
_cell.angle_gamma   90.00
#
_symmetry.space_group_name_H-M   'P 1'
#
loop_
_entity.id
_entity.type
_entity.pdbx_description
1 polymer ?
#
loop_
_entity_poly.entity_id
_entity_poly.type
_entity_poly.pdbx_seq_one_letter_code
_entity_poly.pdbx_strand_id
1 'polypeptide(L)' 'TFNHPEETAFASDVAADVAGEAHVHRAIQPVMGGEDFSYMLEARPGAFIFIGNGDTAGLHNPAYDFNDEVIPHGMS' A
#
# COMPACT_ATOMS: atom_id res chain seq x y z
N THR A 1 -6.91 9.52 5.54
CA THR A 1 -7.33 8.18 5.06
C THR A 1 -7.61 7.27 6.25
N PHE A 2 -8.72 6.53 6.23
CA PHE A 2 -9.07 5.55 7.26
C PHE A 2 -9.42 4.22 6.59
N ASN A 3 -8.60 3.19 6.82
CA ASN A 3 -8.87 1.86 6.30
C ASN A 3 -9.85 1.11 7.19
N HIS A 4 -10.79 0.41 6.58
CA HIS A 4 -11.78 -0.38 7.30
C HIS A 4 -11.16 -1.73 7.72
N PRO A 5 -11.41 -2.23 8.95
CA PRO A 5 -10.68 -3.38 9.49
C PRO A 5 -10.82 -4.67 8.66
N GLU A 6 -12.03 -4.98 8.18
CA GLU A 6 -12.32 -6.21 7.44
C GLU A 6 -11.64 -6.19 6.06
N GLU A 7 -11.74 -5.07 5.35
CA GLU A 7 -11.13 -4.86 4.04
C GLU A 7 -9.60 -4.80 4.14
N THR A 8 -9.07 -4.28 5.24
CA THR A 8 -7.62 -4.28 5.51
C THR A 8 -7.11 -5.69 5.73
N ALA A 9 -7.83 -6.49 6.51
CA ALA A 9 -7.47 -7.89 6.74
C ALA A 9 -7.48 -8.67 5.42
N PHE A 10 -8.57 -8.54 4.66
CA PHE A 10 -8.70 -9.18 3.34
C PHE A 10 -7.58 -8.76 2.37
N ALA A 11 -7.33 -7.46 2.21
CA ALA A 11 -6.28 -6.97 1.32
C ALA A 11 -4.89 -7.44 1.75
N SER A 12 -4.64 -7.54 3.06
CA SER A 12 -3.38 -8.05 3.60
C SER A 12 -3.20 -9.55 3.35
N ASP A 13 -4.28 -10.34 3.43
CA ASP A 13 -4.26 -11.77 3.12
C ASP A 13 -3.95 -12.00 1.64
N VAL A 14 -4.61 -11.26 0.74
CA VAL A 14 -4.31 -11.32 -0.70
C VAL A 14 -2.87 -10.90 -0.99
N ALA A 15 -2.39 -9.83 -0.34
CA ALA A 15 -0.98 -9.42 -0.47
C ALA A 15 -0.01 -10.52 0.00
N ALA A 16 -0.39 -11.31 1.02
CA ALA A 16 0.42 -12.42 1.50
C ALA A 16 0.41 -13.60 0.53
N ASP A 17 -0.69 -13.85 -0.18
CA ASP A 17 -0.75 -14.86 -1.25
C ASP A 17 0.16 -14.48 -2.44
N VAL A 18 0.28 -13.18 -2.73
CA VAL A 18 1.10 -12.66 -3.84
C VAL A 18 2.59 -12.55 -3.48
N ALA A 19 2.91 -11.96 -2.33
CA ALA A 19 4.28 -11.63 -1.94
C ALA A 19 4.88 -12.59 -0.89
N GLY A 20 4.06 -13.46 -0.30
CA GLY A 20 4.43 -14.28 0.85
C GLY A 20 4.30 -13.52 2.18
N GLU A 21 3.81 -14.20 3.22
CA GLU A 21 3.53 -13.59 4.54
C GLU A 21 4.74 -12.84 5.14
N ALA A 22 5.97 -13.32 4.89
CA ALA A 22 7.19 -12.69 5.38
C ALA A 22 7.43 -11.27 4.81
N HIS A 23 6.77 -10.91 3.70
CA HIS A 23 6.91 -9.62 3.04
C HIS A 23 5.71 -8.68 3.27
N VAL A 24 4.75 -9.07 4.12
CA VAL A 24 3.56 -8.26 4.42
C VAL A 24 3.62 -7.67 5.82
N HIS A 25 3.55 -6.34 5.88
CA HIS A 25 3.55 -5.59 7.13
C HIS A 25 2.13 -5.13 7.46
N ARG A 26 1.42 -5.91 8.29
CA ARG A 26 -0.01 -5.65 8.63
C ARG A 26 -0.23 -4.50 9.62
N ALA A 27 0.83 -4.04 10.29
CA ALA A 27 0.76 -3.06 11.37
C ALA A 27 1.72 -1.88 11.15
N ILE A 28 1.59 -1.22 9.99
CA ILE A 28 2.35 0.01 9.72
C ILE A 28 1.83 1.18 10.56
N GLN A 29 2.73 2.09 10.93
CA GLN A 29 2.32 3.35 11.55
C GLN A 29 1.63 4.24 10.51
N PRO A 30 0.63 5.05 10.93
CA PRO A 30 0.05 6.06 10.06
C PRO A 30 1.11 7.03 9.53
N VAL A 31 0.98 7.42 8.25
CA VAL A 31 1.84 8.41 7.62
C VAL A 31 1.17 9.79 7.66
N MET A 32 1.99 10.85 7.70
CA MET A 32 1.50 12.23 7.75
C MET A 32 1.10 12.79 6.37
N GLY A 33 1.30 12.02 5.29
CA GLY A 33 0.90 12.42 3.94
C GLY A 33 -0.61 12.52 3.81
N GLY A 34 -1.09 13.61 3.21
CA GLY A 34 -2.49 13.73 2.80
C GLY A 34 -2.72 12.97 1.49
N GLU A 35 -3.84 12.26 1.40
CA GLU A 35 -4.19 11.41 0.25
C GLU A 35 -5.70 11.53 0.00
N ASP A 36 -6.10 11.78 -1.25
CA ASP A 36 -7.51 12.06 -1.60
C ASP A 36 -8.36 10.77 -1.68
N PHE A 37 -7.71 9.60 -1.71
CA PHE A 37 -8.36 8.31 -1.53
C PHE A 37 -9.15 8.21 -0.21
N SER A 38 -8.89 9.09 0.77
CA SER A 38 -9.73 9.20 1.97
C SER A 38 -11.20 9.43 1.65
N TYR A 39 -11.52 10.22 0.62
CA TYR A 39 -12.91 10.47 0.22
C TYR A 39 -13.59 9.23 -0.37
N MET A 40 -12.82 8.36 -1.03
CA MET A 40 -13.32 7.07 -1.52
C MET A 40 -13.70 6.17 -0.33
N LEU A 41 -12.86 6.17 0.72
CA LEU A 41 -13.11 5.40 1.93
C LEU A 41 -14.25 5.95 2.78
N GLU A 42 -14.55 7.26 2.72
CA GLU A 42 -15.77 7.80 3.32
C GLU A 42 -17.04 7.29 2.63
N ALA A 43 -16.99 7.05 1.32
CA ALA A 43 -18.13 6.60 0.55
C ALA A 43 -18.37 5.08 0.64
N ARG A 44 -17.30 4.28 0.79
CA ARG A 44 -17.37 2.81 0.79
C ARG A 44 -16.30 2.20 1.70
N PRO A 45 -16.63 1.10 2.41
CA PRO A 45 -15.62 0.28 3.06
C PRO A 45 -14.53 -0.15 2.08
N GLY A 46 -13.28 -0.06 2.52
CA GLY A 46 -12.11 -0.29 1.66
C GLY A 46 -10.80 -0.18 2.42
N ALA A 47 -9.72 -0.50 1.70
CA ALA A 47 -8.35 -0.42 2.19
C ALA A 47 -7.44 0.26 1.16
N PHE A 48 -6.63 1.20 1.63
CA PHE A 48 -5.50 1.78 0.93
C PHE A 48 -4.21 1.18 1.48
N ILE A 49 -3.45 0.47 0.64
CA ILE A 49 -2.22 -0.21 1.03
C ILE A 49 -1.03 0.35 0.27
N PHE A 50 0.16 0.16 0.84
CA PHE A 50 1.42 0.54 0.20
C PHE A 50 2.14 -0.69 -0.32
N ILE A 51 2.85 -0.52 -1.43
CA ILE A 51 3.81 -1.49 -1.95
C ILE A 51 5.20 -0.85 -1.90
N GLY A 52 6.20 -1.59 -1.45
CA GLY A 52 7.58 -1.10 -1.36
C GLY A 52 8.19 -0.89 -2.75
N ASN A 53 8.89 0.23 -2.95
CA ASN A 53 9.51 0.60 -4.23
C ASN A 53 11.04 0.38 -4.27
N GLY A 54 11.59 -0.40 -3.32
CA GLY A 54 13.04 -0.66 -3.24
C GLY A 54 13.87 0.49 -2.66
N ASP A 55 15.19 0.41 -2.83
CA ASP A 55 16.16 1.40 -2.33
C ASP A 55 16.31 2.57 -3.30
N THR A 56 15.43 3.56 -3.14
CA THR A 56 15.32 4.75 -3.99
C THR A 56 14.90 5.95 -3.16
N ALA A 57 14.99 7.15 -3.73
CA ALA A 57 14.54 8.35 -3.03
C ALA A 57 13.03 8.30 -2.77
N GLY A 58 12.55 9.06 -1.79
CA GLY A 58 11.11 9.17 -1.51
C GLY A 58 10.35 9.94 -2.61
N LEU A 59 9.03 9.78 -2.65
CA LEU A 59 8.15 10.53 -3.54
C LEU A 59 8.42 12.04 -3.45
N HIS A 60 8.29 12.74 -4.58
CA HIS A 60 8.60 14.17 -4.76
C HIS A 60 10.09 14.57 -4.72
N ASN A 61 11.01 13.62 -4.61
CA ASN A 61 12.44 13.88 -4.79
C ASN A 61 12.84 13.76 -6.27
N PRO A 62 13.66 14.68 -6.84
CA PRO A 62 14.15 14.55 -8.23
C PRO A 62 14.98 13.30 -8.52
N ALA A 63 15.57 12.68 -7.49
CA ALA A 63 16.31 11.42 -7.58
C ALA A 63 15.40 10.19 -7.39
N TYR A 64 14.07 10.37 -7.34
CA TYR A 64 13.13 9.27 -7.30
C TYR A 64 13.24 8.43 -8.58
N ASP A 65 13.44 7.14 -8.39
CA ASP A 65 13.42 6.13 -9.44
C ASP A 65 12.37 5.06 -9.12
N PHE A 66 11.51 4.75 -10.09
CA PHE A 66 10.45 3.75 -9.91
C PHE A 66 11.02 2.36 -10.16
N ASN A 67 10.76 1.42 -9.25
CA ASN A 67 11.21 0.05 -9.43
C ASN A 67 10.20 -0.75 -10.26
N ASP A 68 10.44 -0.88 -11.57
CA ASP A 68 9.57 -1.64 -12.48
C ASP A 68 9.34 -3.11 -12.06
N GLU A 69 10.28 -3.72 -11.33
CA GLU A 69 10.14 -5.09 -10.80
C GLU A 69 9.00 -5.21 -9.77
N VAL A 70 8.46 -4.08 -9.28
CA VAL A 70 7.31 -4.07 -8.37
C VAL A 70 5.97 -4.25 -9.10
N ILE A 71 5.91 -3.97 -10.40
CA ILE A 71 4.66 -3.97 -11.18
C ILE A 71 3.93 -5.31 -11.09
N PRO A 72 4.58 -6.49 -11.23
CA PRO A 72 3.90 -7.78 -11.12
C PRO A 72 3.18 -7.97 -9.78
N HIS A 73 3.74 -7.47 -8.68
CA HIS A 73 3.12 -7.56 -7.35
C HIS A 73 1.89 -6.66 -7.21
N GLY A 74 1.82 -5.56 -7.96
CA GLY A 74 0.68 -4.64 -7.95
C GLY A 74 -0.48 -5.03 -8.87
N MET A 75 -0.31 -6.05 -9.72
CA MET A 75 -1.31 -6.47 -10.71
C MET A 75 -1.78 -7.94 -10.58
N SER A 76 -1.20 -8.71 -9.64
CA SER A 76 -1.48 -10.13 -9.44
C SER A 76 -2.82 -10.39 -8.73
#